data_AF-D8MBV5-F1
#
_entry.id   AF-D8MBV5-F1
#
_cell.length_a   1.000
_cell.length_b   1.000
_cell.length_c   1.000
_cell.angle_alpha   90.00
_cell.angle_beta   90.00
_cell.angle_gamma   90.00
#
_symmetry.space_group_name_H-M   'P 1'
#
loop_
_entity.id
_entity.type
_entity.pdbx_description
1 polymer ?
#
loop_
_entity_poly.entity_id
_entity_poly.type
_entity_poly.pdbx_seq_one_letter_code
_entity_poly.pdbx_strand_id
1 'polypeptide(L)'
;MSCAGIIEMDLRNLANEVKKKAPEIRKAAESGIETLLVLSKKYANKPKKMRSTDYVTPFIECLNNEKVSPKAYDIAVNGLNHVLAYNLASDATASTIVDILNDRLSTEESSALGLRILQIFPIIVENTSFIIPERKLQSVLCHMATILCSEDASSQAFQLSLSSFQQLVQALGNKAAAFSEANVKKTSSKVNDSLRERPPKSLGDDVYCCAYWSVLQDLAARVMDQNAAWLSNGGNMERVRLPLALSLSLLLTLLTQNESVVLNRVEFASLLQYLVEIEAGCDVAAACAGVAAEGENGRFGDLDRGAEADEGRDAEVFRGAAGRGLRAERAERRAEASGEEEAEEL
;
A
#
# COMPACT_ATOMS: atom_id res chain seq x y z
N MET A 1 -13.12 -30.66 1.32
CA MET A 1 -11.72 -31.11 1.42
C MET A 1 -11.12 -30.51 2.69
N SER A 2 -10.33 -31.23 3.49
CA SER A 2 -9.71 -30.66 4.70
C SER A 2 -8.53 -29.74 4.34
N CYS A 3 -8.12 -28.84 5.25
CA CYS A 3 -6.94 -27.99 5.02
C CYS A 3 -5.67 -28.80 4.71
N ALA A 4 -5.47 -29.93 5.40
CA ALA A 4 -4.40 -30.87 5.12
C ALA A 4 -4.50 -31.49 3.73
N GLY A 5 -5.71 -31.87 3.29
CA GLY A 5 -5.91 -32.44 1.95
C GLY A 5 -5.61 -31.45 0.82
N ILE A 6 -5.88 -30.15 1.05
CA ILE A 6 -5.55 -29.09 0.09
C ILE A 6 -4.02 -28.93 -0.02
N ILE A 7 -3.33 -28.80 1.11
CA ILE A 7 -1.86 -28.64 1.11
C ILE A 7 -1.16 -29.90 0.59
N GLU A 8 -1.67 -31.09 0.90
CA GLU A 8 -1.18 -32.34 0.33
C GLU A 8 -1.27 -32.32 -1.20
N MET A 9 -2.41 -31.88 -1.75
CA MET A 9 -2.61 -31.75 -3.19
C MET A 9 -1.61 -30.76 -3.80
N ASP A 10 -1.40 -29.61 -3.17
CA ASP A 10 -0.41 -28.62 -3.63
C ASP A 10 1.01 -29.16 -3.63
N LEU A 11 1.41 -29.90 -2.59
CA LEU A 11 2.72 -30.56 -2.51
C LEU A 11 2.86 -31.64 -3.58
N ARG A 12 1.82 -32.43 -3.84
CA ARG A 12 1.82 -33.44 -4.92
C ARG A 12 1.96 -32.78 -6.29
N ASN A 13 1.26 -31.68 -6.51
CA ASN A 13 1.35 -30.90 -7.74
C ASN A 13 2.77 -30.34 -7.92
N LEU A 14 3.35 -29.76 -6.86
CA LEU A 14 4.70 -29.23 -6.87
C LEU A 14 5.73 -30.33 -7.17
N ALA A 15 5.68 -31.45 -6.43
CA ALA A 15 6.56 -32.60 -6.59
C ALA A 15 6.57 -33.12 -8.03
N ASN A 16 5.40 -33.18 -8.67
CA ASN A 16 5.25 -33.61 -10.05
C ASN A 16 5.82 -32.61 -11.07
N GLU A 17 5.65 -31.31 -10.83
CA GLU A 17 6.14 -30.25 -11.71
C GLU A 17 7.67 -30.14 -11.65
N VAL A 18 8.25 -30.23 -10.45
CA VAL A 18 9.69 -30.02 -10.22
C VAL A 18 10.54 -31.29 -10.42
N LYS A 19 9.94 -32.47 -10.56
CA LYS A 19 10.62 -33.79 -10.55
C LYS A 19 11.87 -33.92 -11.42
N LYS A 20 11.94 -33.22 -12.56
CA LYS A 20 13.08 -33.26 -13.48
C LYS A 20 14.09 -32.13 -13.23
N LYS A 21 13.61 -30.95 -12.82
CA LYS A 21 14.39 -29.71 -12.76
C LYS A 21 15.01 -29.46 -11.37
N ALA A 22 14.32 -29.90 -10.32
CA ALA A 22 14.71 -29.73 -8.92
C ALA A 22 14.29 -30.99 -8.11
N PRO A 23 15.00 -32.13 -8.27
CA PRO A 23 14.69 -33.37 -7.56
C PRO A 23 14.80 -33.25 -6.03
N GLU A 24 15.59 -32.31 -5.53
CA GLU A 24 15.69 -31.96 -4.11
C GLU A 24 14.36 -31.42 -3.56
N ILE A 25 13.74 -30.47 -4.26
CA ILE A 25 12.43 -29.89 -3.87
C ILE A 25 11.35 -30.97 -3.92
N ARG A 26 11.42 -31.89 -4.89
CA ARG A 26 10.51 -33.03 -4.95
C ARG A 26 10.61 -33.90 -3.69
N LYS A 27 11.83 -34.26 -3.26
CA LYS A 27 12.04 -35.06 -2.05
C LYS A 27 11.53 -34.34 -0.80
N ALA A 28 11.78 -33.04 -0.70
CA ALA A 28 11.27 -32.21 0.38
C ALA A 28 9.72 -32.20 0.39
N ALA A 29 9.07 -32.08 -0.78
CA ALA A 29 7.61 -32.14 -0.90
C ALA A 29 7.04 -33.50 -0.49
N GLU A 30 7.66 -34.61 -0.90
CA GLU A 30 7.28 -35.97 -0.50
C GLU A 30 7.40 -36.15 1.03
N SER A 31 8.51 -35.69 1.64
CA SER A 31 8.72 -35.70 3.09
C SER A 31 7.73 -34.79 3.84
N GLY A 32 7.39 -33.64 3.26
CA GLY A 32 6.41 -32.71 3.81
C GLY A 32 5.01 -33.32 3.86
N ILE A 33 4.62 -34.09 2.82
CA ILE A 33 3.35 -34.83 2.80
C ILE A 33 3.29 -35.85 3.94
N GLU A 34 4.35 -36.64 4.14
CA GLU A 34 4.39 -37.63 5.24
C GLU A 34 4.19 -36.94 6.60
N THR A 35 4.88 -35.84 6.83
CA THR A 35 4.76 -35.05 8.06
C THR A 35 3.34 -34.50 8.25
N LEU A 36 2.76 -33.91 7.19
CA LEU A 36 1.42 -33.36 7.21
C LEU A 36 0.36 -34.43 7.52
N LEU A 37 0.49 -35.63 6.96
CA LEU A 37 -0.41 -36.76 7.22
C LEU A 37 -0.33 -37.23 8.68
N VAL A 38 0.88 -37.31 9.25
CA VAL A 38 1.06 -37.65 10.67
C VAL A 38 0.42 -36.59 11.57
N LEU A 39 0.69 -35.31 11.30
CA LEU A 39 0.18 -34.19 12.10
C LEU A 39 -1.34 -34.05 12.00
N SER A 40 -1.91 -34.19 10.80
CA SER A 40 -3.37 -34.11 10.58
C SER A 40 -4.12 -35.24 11.28
N LYS A 41 -3.55 -36.45 11.33
CA LYS A 41 -4.12 -37.56 12.10
C LYS A 41 -4.02 -37.32 13.62
N LYS A 42 -2.89 -36.81 14.10
CA LYS A 42 -2.63 -36.59 15.53
C LYS A 42 -3.40 -35.39 16.11
N TYR A 43 -3.58 -34.35 15.32
CA TYR A 43 -4.13 -33.06 15.73
C TYR A 43 -5.31 -32.63 14.87
N ALA A 44 -6.24 -33.56 14.63
CA ALA A 44 -7.49 -33.28 13.94
C ALA A 44 -8.16 -32.02 14.52
N ASN A 45 -8.50 -31.07 13.64
CA ASN A 45 -9.12 -29.79 13.97
C ASN A 45 -8.31 -28.85 14.89
N LYS A 46 -6.98 -29.04 15.01
CA LYS A 46 -6.09 -28.14 15.79
C LYS A 46 -4.97 -27.58 14.91
N PRO A 47 -5.24 -26.62 14.00
CA PRO A 47 -4.27 -26.10 13.04
C PRO A 47 -2.96 -25.63 13.67
N LYS A 48 -3.03 -24.92 14.81
CA LYS A 48 -1.83 -24.44 15.53
C LYS A 48 -0.87 -25.57 15.94
N LYS A 49 -1.39 -26.77 16.24
CA LYS A 49 -0.57 -27.94 16.60
C LYS A 49 -0.06 -28.71 15.38
N MET A 50 -0.60 -28.40 14.19
CA MET A 50 -0.17 -28.97 12.92
C MET A 50 0.94 -28.15 12.27
N ARG A 51 1.28 -26.96 12.78
CA ARG A 51 2.36 -26.11 12.27
C ARG A 51 3.69 -26.88 12.20
N SER A 52 4.23 -27.04 10.99
CA SER A 52 5.59 -27.52 10.76
C SER A 52 6.19 -26.79 9.56
N THR A 53 7.50 -26.56 9.60
CA THR A 53 8.26 -26.06 8.45
C THR A 53 8.36 -27.10 7.34
N ASP A 54 8.27 -28.40 7.65
CA ASP A 54 8.59 -29.48 6.70
C ASP A 54 7.70 -29.48 5.45
N TYR A 55 6.42 -29.12 5.60
CA TYR A 55 5.49 -29.00 4.46
C TYR A 55 5.43 -27.59 3.86
N VAL A 56 6.14 -26.61 4.44
CA VAL A 56 6.21 -25.23 3.95
C VAL A 56 7.49 -24.98 3.16
N THR A 57 8.61 -25.54 3.62
CA THR A 57 9.94 -25.44 3.00
C THR A 57 9.95 -25.73 1.50
N PRO A 58 9.26 -26.77 0.96
CA PRO A 58 9.28 -27.03 -0.48
C PRO A 58 8.74 -25.87 -1.32
N PHE A 59 7.74 -25.14 -0.83
CA PHE A 59 7.20 -23.96 -1.52
C PHE A 59 8.19 -22.80 -1.46
N ILE A 60 8.82 -22.57 -0.30
CA ILE A 60 9.87 -21.57 -0.10
C ILE A 60 11.07 -21.83 -1.02
N GLU A 61 11.59 -23.06 -1.03
CA GLU A 61 12.71 -23.46 -1.88
C GLU A 61 12.36 -23.33 -3.36
N CYS A 62 11.12 -23.65 -3.74
CA CYS A 62 10.65 -23.47 -5.10
C CYS A 62 10.70 -22.00 -5.52
N LEU A 63 10.27 -21.05 -4.68
CA LEU A 63 10.32 -19.63 -5.00
C LEU A 63 11.75 -19.10 -5.13
N ASN A 64 12.73 -19.69 -4.45
CA ASN A 64 14.13 -19.28 -4.53
C ASN A 64 14.93 -19.99 -5.65
N ASN A 65 14.33 -20.93 -6.38
CA ASN A 65 15.05 -21.75 -7.35
C ASN A 65 14.81 -21.28 -8.79
N GLU A 66 15.80 -20.61 -9.39
CA GLU A 66 15.71 -20.07 -10.76
C GLU A 66 15.50 -21.13 -11.86
N LYS A 67 15.77 -22.41 -11.60
CA LYS A 67 15.70 -23.48 -12.60
C LYS A 67 14.28 -23.99 -12.85
N VAL A 68 13.34 -23.69 -11.95
CA VAL A 68 11.96 -24.22 -12.01
C VAL A 68 11.12 -23.48 -13.07
N SER A 69 9.97 -24.05 -13.42
CA SER A 69 9.06 -23.42 -14.39
C SER A 69 8.23 -22.30 -13.74
N PRO A 70 7.71 -21.32 -14.52
CA PRO A 70 6.72 -20.36 -14.01
C PRO A 70 5.52 -21.03 -13.35
N LYS A 71 5.08 -22.17 -13.91
CA LYS A 71 4.03 -23.01 -13.33
C LYS A 71 4.38 -23.58 -11.94
N ALA A 72 5.65 -23.87 -11.67
CA ALA A 72 6.09 -24.30 -10.35
C ALA A 72 6.01 -23.16 -9.33
N TYR A 73 6.42 -21.94 -9.72
CA TYR A 73 6.25 -20.74 -8.88
C TYR A 73 4.77 -20.51 -8.55
N ASP A 74 3.90 -20.63 -9.55
CA ASP A 74 2.45 -20.51 -9.36
C ASP A 74 1.89 -21.50 -8.34
N ILE A 75 2.30 -22.77 -8.43
CA ILE A 75 1.92 -23.80 -7.44
C ILE A 75 2.47 -23.42 -6.06
N ALA A 76 3.70 -22.91 -5.98
CA ALA A 76 4.32 -22.53 -4.72
C ALA A 76 3.63 -21.34 -4.04
N VAL A 77 3.31 -20.29 -4.78
CA VAL A 77 2.56 -19.13 -4.27
C VAL A 77 1.17 -19.57 -3.78
N ASN A 78 0.46 -20.42 -4.54
CA ASN A 78 -0.83 -20.96 -4.11
C ASN A 78 -0.72 -21.83 -2.85
N GLY A 79 0.31 -22.67 -2.76
CA GLY A 79 0.57 -23.48 -1.56
C GLY A 79 0.85 -22.62 -0.33
N LEU A 80 1.66 -21.57 -0.46
CA LEU A 80 1.91 -20.62 0.63
C LEU A 80 0.64 -19.87 1.03
N ASN A 81 -0.17 -19.45 0.07
CA ASN A 81 -1.47 -18.84 0.33
C ASN A 81 -2.33 -19.77 1.22
N HIS A 82 -2.50 -21.04 0.85
CA HIS A 82 -3.27 -21.98 1.66
C HIS A 82 -2.66 -22.22 3.05
N VAL A 83 -1.34 -22.36 3.16
CA VAL A 83 -0.66 -22.49 4.46
C VAL A 83 -0.96 -21.30 5.37
N LEU A 84 -0.92 -20.08 4.84
CA LEU A 84 -1.16 -18.85 5.58
C LEU A 84 -2.65 -18.66 5.94
N ALA A 85 -3.54 -18.89 4.98
CA ALA A 85 -4.99 -18.79 5.17
C ALA A 85 -5.49 -19.76 6.26
N TYR A 86 -4.90 -20.95 6.37
CA TYR A 86 -5.22 -21.91 7.42
C TYR A 86 -4.42 -21.72 8.71
N ASN A 87 -3.60 -20.68 8.81
CA ASN A 87 -2.76 -20.35 9.97
C ASN A 87 -1.82 -21.50 10.37
N LEU A 88 -1.27 -22.17 9.36
CA LEU A 88 -0.39 -23.33 9.46
C LEU A 88 1.10 -22.98 9.41
N ALA A 89 1.44 -21.69 9.30
CA ALA A 89 2.79 -21.16 9.49
C ALA A 89 2.99 -20.69 10.95
N SER A 90 4.20 -20.88 11.47
CA SER A 90 4.64 -20.18 12.69
C SER A 90 5.01 -18.72 12.38
N ASP A 91 5.17 -17.87 13.38
CA ASP A 91 5.57 -16.47 13.14
C ASP A 91 6.95 -16.36 12.50
N ALA A 92 7.90 -17.23 12.90
CA ALA A 92 9.21 -17.31 12.27
C ALA A 92 9.10 -17.72 10.79
N THR A 93 8.25 -18.71 10.49
CA THR A 93 8.00 -19.14 9.11
C THR A 93 7.31 -18.05 8.29
N ALA A 94 6.34 -17.35 8.88
CA ALA A 94 5.67 -16.22 8.23
C ALA A 94 6.64 -15.07 7.93
N SER A 95 7.59 -14.79 8.83
CA SER A 95 8.68 -13.84 8.58
C SER A 95 9.47 -14.24 7.33
N THR A 96 9.94 -15.49 7.27
CA THR A 96 10.70 -15.99 6.12
C THR A 96 9.89 -15.92 4.82
N ILE A 97 8.60 -16.25 4.87
CA ILE A 97 7.71 -16.10 3.69
C ILE A 97 7.65 -14.64 3.25
N VAL A 98 7.47 -13.70 4.18
CA VAL A 98 7.44 -12.27 3.89
C VAL A 98 8.75 -11.77 3.28
N ASP A 99 9.90 -12.19 3.81
CA ASP A 99 11.23 -11.89 3.22
C ASP A 99 11.26 -12.32 1.75
N ILE A 100 10.99 -13.60 1.47
CA ILE A 100 11.07 -14.17 0.12
C ILE A 100 10.08 -13.50 -0.83
N LEU A 101 8.83 -13.30 -0.41
CA LEU A 101 7.82 -12.67 -1.25
C LEU A 101 8.18 -11.22 -1.59
N ASN A 102 8.74 -10.47 -0.64
CA ASN A 102 9.16 -9.09 -0.87
C ASN A 102 10.37 -9.00 -1.81
N ASP A 103 11.35 -9.91 -1.65
CA ASP A 103 12.49 -10.02 -2.55
C ASP A 103 12.04 -10.33 -3.99
N ARG A 104 11.09 -11.26 -4.16
CA ARG A 104 10.56 -11.62 -5.49
C ARG A 104 9.76 -10.48 -6.12
N LEU A 105 8.97 -9.74 -5.35
CA LEU A 105 8.26 -8.55 -5.86
C LEU A 105 9.21 -7.50 -6.43
N SER A 106 10.40 -7.35 -5.86
CA SER A 106 11.42 -6.42 -6.36
C SER A 106 11.94 -6.79 -7.76
N THR A 107 11.72 -8.02 -8.22
CA THR A 107 12.15 -8.51 -9.53
C THR A 107 11.01 -8.77 -10.52
N GLU A 108 9.75 -8.76 -10.04
CA GLU A 108 8.57 -9.22 -10.79
C GLU A 108 7.60 -8.05 -11.06
N GLU A 109 8.11 -6.95 -11.63
CA GLU A 109 7.31 -5.74 -11.91
C GLU A 109 6.13 -6.04 -12.86
N SER A 110 4.89 -5.88 -12.35
CA SER A 110 3.62 -6.14 -13.06
C SER A 110 3.47 -7.55 -13.67
N SER A 111 4.28 -8.53 -13.26
CA SER A 111 4.20 -9.89 -13.80
C SER A 111 3.00 -10.66 -13.23
N ALA A 112 2.54 -11.70 -13.93
CA ALA A 112 1.48 -12.57 -13.43
C ALA A 112 1.83 -13.22 -12.07
N LEU A 113 3.12 -13.51 -11.85
CA LEU A 113 3.60 -14.03 -10.57
C LEU A 113 3.60 -12.93 -9.49
N GLY A 114 4.09 -11.72 -9.81
CA GLY A 114 4.06 -10.57 -8.92
C GLY A 114 2.65 -10.25 -8.43
N LEU A 115 1.68 -10.21 -9.34
CA LEU A 115 0.26 -10.00 -8.99
C LEU A 115 -0.30 -11.06 -8.04
N ARG A 116 0.11 -12.33 -8.18
CA ARG A 116 -0.30 -13.39 -7.24
C ARG A 116 0.38 -13.28 -5.89
N ILE A 117 1.65 -12.85 -5.87
CA ILE A 117 2.36 -12.58 -4.61
C ILE A 117 1.68 -11.45 -3.83
N LEU A 118 1.27 -10.37 -4.52
CA LEU A 118 0.56 -9.24 -3.92
C LEU A 118 -0.71 -9.67 -3.15
N GLN A 119 -1.43 -10.68 -3.65
CA GLN A 119 -2.63 -11.23 -3.02
C GLN A 119 -2.37 -11.96 -1.69
N ILE A 120 -1.13 -12.35 -1.40
CA ILE A 120 -0.79 -13.06 -0.15
C ILE A 120 -0.69 -12.10 1.04
N PHE A 121 -0.25 -10.86 0.84
CA PHE A 121 -0.01 -9.92 1.94
C PHE A 121 -1.23 -9.62 2.82
N PRO A 122 -2.45 -9.38 2.28
CA PRO A 122 -3.66 -9.25 3.09
C PRO A 122 -3.88 -10.47 4.00
N ILE A 123 -3.66 -11.67 3.45
CA ILE A 123 -3.90 -12.95 4.12
C ILE A 123 -2.93 -13.15 5.29
N ILE A 124 -1.67 -12.70 5.15
CA ILE A 124 -0.68 -12.72 6.23
C ILE A 124 -1.14 -11.82 7.38
N VAL A 125 -1.56 -10.58 7.09
CA VAL A 125 -2.02 -9.62 8.11
C VAL A 125 -3.25 -10.16 8.85
N GLU A 126 -4.20 -10.75 8.14
CA GLU A 126 -5.44 -11.25 8.73
C GLU A 126 -5.25 -12.52 9.57
N ASN A 127 -4.52 -13.50 9.02
CA ASN A 127 -4.56 -14.88 9.54
C ASN A 127 -3.37 -15.26 10.42
N THR A 128 -2.31 -14.45 10.46
CA THR A 128 -1.10 -14.74 11.25
C THR A 128 -0.95 -13.80 12.45
N SER A 129 -0.18 -14.24 13.45
CA SER A 129 0.26 -13.42 14.58
C SER A 129 1.54 -12.64 14.30
N PHE A 130 2.20 -12.93 13.17
CA PHE A 130 3.39 -12.22 12.74
C PHE A 130 3.06 -10.77 12.37
N ILE A 131 3.91 -9.84 12.81
CA ILE A 131 3.81 -8.43 12.46
C ILE A 131 4.76 -8.14 11.30
N ILE A 132 4.20 -7.84 10.13
CA ILE A 132 5.00 -7.46 8.97
C ILE A 132 5.70 -6.13 9.28
N PRO A 133 7.04 -6.03 9.11
CA PRO A 133 7.76 -4.78 9.30
C PRO A 133 7.22 -3.65 8.41
N GLU A 134 7.12 -2.43 8.95
CA GLU A 134 6.55 -1.27 8.26
C GLU A 134 7.16 -1.04 6.87
N ARG A 135 8.50 -1.11 6.77
CA ARG A 135 9.23 -0.94 5.50
C ARG A 135 8.78 -1.92 4.41
N LYS A 136 8.43 -3.15 4.77
CA LYS A 136 7.95 -4.15 3.81
C LYS A 136 6.50 -3.91 3.41
N LEU A 137 5.64 -3.51 4.36
CA LEU A 137 4.28 -3.08 4.05
C LEU A 137 4.28 -1.88 3.09
N GLN A 138 5.11 -0.89 3.39
CA GLN A 138 5.30 0.30 2.55
C GLN A 138 5.78 -0.08 1.15
N SER A 139 6.77 -0.96 1.03
CA SER A 139 7.25 -1.49 -0.26
C SER A 139 6.15 -2.18 -1.07
N VAL A 140 5.34 -3.04 -0.44
CA VAL A 140 4.24 -3.76 -1.10
C VAL A 140 3.15 -2.80 -1.58
N LEU A 141 2.74 -1.85 -0.74
CA LEU A 141 1.74 -0.84 -1.09
C LEU A 141 2.25 0.12 -2.18
N CYS A 142 3.54 0.49 -2.15
CA CYS A 142 4.21 1.26 -3.20
C CYS A 142 4.14 0.53 -4.54
N HIS A 143 4.40 -0.78 -4.55
CA HIS A 143 4.34 -1.60 -5.76
C HIS A 143 2.91 -1.64 -6.33
N MET A 144 1.92 -1.91 -5.47
CA MET A 144 0.51 -1.88 -5.88
C MET A 144 0.10 -0.51 -6.43
N ALA A 145 0.47 0.58 -5.75
CA ALA A 145 0.16 1.95 -6.16
C ALA A 145 0.82 2.30 -7.50
N THR A 146 2.04 1.81 -7.75
CA THR A 146 2.74 2.01 -9.03
C THR A 146 1.96 1.35 -10.17
N ILE A 147 1.50 0.10 -9.99
CA ILE A 147 0.64 -0.60 -10.96
C ILE A 147 -0.66 0.19 -11.21
N LEU A 148 -1.29 0.70 -10.15
CA LEU A 148 -2.54 1.47 -10.26
C LEU A 148 -2.36 2.81 -11.00
N CYS A 149 -1.14 3.33 -11.07
CA CYS A 149 -0.82 4.54 -11.82
C CYS A 149 -0.37 4.25 -13.26
N SER A 150 0.23 3.08 -13.52
CA SER A 150 0.83 2.76 -14.83
C SER A 150 -0.07 1.94 -15.74
N GLU A 151 -0.98 1.14 -15.19
CA GLU A 151 -1.84 0.23 -15.94
C GLU A 151 -3.21 0.84 -16.27
N ASP A 152 -3.76 0.44 -17.41
CA ASP A 152 -5.14 0.81 -17.78
C ASP A 152 -6.15 0.23 -16.79
N ALA A 153 -7.18 1.00 -16.45
CA ALA A 153 -8.21 0.57 -15.50
C ALA A 153 -8.94 -0.73 -15.89
N SER A 154 -8.94 -1.10 -17.17
CA SER A 154 -9.53 -2.34 -17.68
C SER A 154 -8.57 -3.54 -17.64
N SER A 155 -7.28 -3.32 -17.36
CA SER A 155 -6.26 -4.36 -17.38
C SER A 155 -6.42 -5.32 -16.19
N GLN A 156 -6.05 -6.58 -16.39
CA GLN A 156 -6.07 -7.57 -15.31
C GLN A 156 -5.10 -7.17 -14.18
N ALA A 157 -3.95 -6.59 -14.53
CA ALA A 157 -2.97 -6.12 -13.56
C ALA A 157 -3.54 -5.02 -12.67
N PHE A 158 -4.22 -4.03 -13.27
CA PHE A 158 -4.90 -2.98 -12.52
C PHE A 158 -5.96 -3.55 -11.58
N GLN A 159 -6.85 -4.42 -12.08
CA GLN A 159 -7.97 -4.96 -11.29
C GLN A 159 -7.48 -5.83 -10.11
N LEU A 160 -6.47 -6.67 -10.35
CA LEU A 160 -5.88 -7.50 -9.28
C LEU A 160 -5.11 -6.67 -8.27
N SER A 161 -4.35 -5.66 -8.72
CA SER A 161 -3.64 -4.73 -7.84
C SER A 161 -4.62 -3.93 -6.98
N LEU A 162 -5.71 -3.41 -7.58
CA LEU A 162 -6.73 -2.64 -6.88
C LEU A 162 -7.39 -3.48 -5.78
N SER A 163 -7.82 -4.69 -6.13
CA SER A 163 -8.44 -5.61 -5.18
C SER A 163 -7.47 -5.96 -4.03
N SER A 164 -6.21 -6.23 -4.35
CA SER A 164 -5.18 -6.55 -3.35
C SER A 164 -4.84 -5.36 -2.46
N PHE A 165 -4.79 -4.15 -3.03
CA PHE A 165 -4.58 -2.91 -2.29
C PHE A 165 -5.73 -2.66 -1.32
N GLN A 166 -6.97 -2.75 -1.78
CA GLN A 166 -8.17 -2.60 -0.95
C GLN A 166 -8.20 -3.62 0.19
N GLN A 167 -7.93 -4.90 -0.12
CA GLN A 167 -7.90 -5.96 0.90
C GLN A 167 -6.79 -5.73 1.92
N LEU A 168 -5.58 -5.35 1.49
CA LEU A 168 -4.46 -5.10 2.40
C LEU A 168 -4.76 -3.91 3.32
N VAL A 169 -5.22 -2.80 2.76
CA VAL A 169 -5.52 -1.60 3.56
C VAL A 169 -6.72 -1.84 4.47
N GLN A 170 -7.71 -2.64 4.06
CA GLN A 170 -8.79 -3.04 4.95
C GLN A 170 -8.31 -3.99 6.07
N ALA A 171 -7.41 -4.92 5.79
CA ALA A 171 -6.79 -5.75 6.82
C ALA A 171 -6.03 -4.91 7.85
N LEU A 172 -5.31 -3.87 7.40
CA LEU A 172 -4.67 -2.90 8.29
C LEU A 172 -5.71 -2.11 9.09
N GLY A 173 -6.80 -1.66 8.45
CA GLY A 173 -7.92 -0.98 9.10
C GLY A 173 -8.58 -1.81 10.21
N ASN A 174 -8.81 -3.10 9.96
CA ASN A 174 -9.34 -4.03 10.96
C ASN A 174 -8.41 -4.14 12.19
N LYS A 175 -7.09 -4.19 11.98
CA LYS A 175 -6.10 -4.20 13.08
C LYS A 175 -6.09 -2.86 13.82
N ALA A 176 -6.14 -1.75 13.09
CA ALA A 176 -6.24 -0.41 13.66
C ALA A 176 -7.53 -0.23 14.48
N ALA A 177 -8.65 -0.78 14.04
CA ALA A 177 -9.94 -0.76 14.75
C ALA A 177 -9.82 -1.49 16.10
N ALA A 178 -9.30 -2.72 16.08
CA ALA A 178 -9.06 -3.48 17.30
C ALA A 178 -8.11 -2.75 18.27
N PHE A 179 -7.02 -2.16 17.76
CA PHE A 179 -6.11 -1.34 18.56
C PHE A 179 -6.82 -0.10 19.15
N SER A 180 -7.66 0.57 18.35
CA SER A 180 -8.37 1.79 18.72
C SER A 180 -9.42 1.56 19.79
N GLU A 181 -10.12 0.42 19.74
CA GLU A 181 -11.07 -0.01 20.77
C GLU A 181 -10.38 -0.34 22.09
N ALA A 182 -9.19 -0.96 22.03
CA ALA A 182 -8.39 -1.25 23.22
C ALA A 182 -7.70 0.00 23.80
N ASN A 183 -7.43 1.02 22.98
CA ASN A 183 -6.62 2.18 23.34
C ASN A 183 -7.33 3.49 22.97
N VAL A 184 -8.53 3.70 23.51
CA VAL A 184 -9.37 4.88 23.22
C VAL A 184 -8.66 6.17 23.63
N LYS A 185 -8.55 7.11 22.69
CA LYS A 185 -7.97 8.43 22.89
C LYS A 185 -8.72 9.47 22.05
N LYS A 186 -9.77 10.05 22.62
CA LYS A 186 -10.71 10.95 21.91
C LYS A 186 -10.32 12.42 21.91
N THR A 187 -9.36 12.83 22.73
CA THR A 187 -8.95 14.23 22.86
C THR A 187 -7.44 14.39 22.77
N SER A 188 -7.02 15.48 22.15
CA SER A 188 -5.64 15.96 22.06
C SER A 188 -5.68 17.49 22.14
N SER A 189 -4.69 18.11 22.78
CA SER A 189 -4.52 19.57 22.74
C SER A 189 -3.95 20.07 21.41
N LYS A 190 -3.63 19.17 20.47
CA LYS A 190 -3.12 19.46 19.13
C LYS A 190 -3.96 18.72 18.09
N VAL A 191 -4.72 19.48 17.30
CA VAL A 191 -5.31 19.04 16.03
C VAL A 191 -4.19 19.10 14.99
N ASN A 192 -4.20 18.20 14.00
CA ASN A 192 -3.25 18.29 12.89
C ASN A 192 -3.53 19.59 12.12
N ASP A 193 -2.54 20.46 12.04
CA ASP A 193 -2.56 21.73 11.30
C ASP A 193 -1.94 21.59 9.90
N SER A 194 -1.36 20.43 9.61
CA SER A 194 -0.63 20.11 8.40
C SER A 194 -0.54 18.59 8.22
N LEU A 195 -0.27 18.16 6.98
CA LEU A 195 0.15 16.79 6.70
C LEU A 195 1.54 16.54 7.30
N ARG A 196 1.78 15.33 7.78
CA ARG A 196 3.00 14.97 8.51
C ARG A 196 3.84 14.02 7.68
N GLU A 197 5.15 14.12 7.79
CA GLU A 197 6.04 13.14 7.13
C GLU A 197 5.99 11.75 7.77
N ARG A 198 5.58 11.66 9.05
CA ARG A 198 5.56 10.42 9.82
C ARG A 198 4.27 10.27 10.64
N PRO A 199 3.84 9.02 10.90
CA PRO A 199 2.76 8.73 11.84
C PRO A 199 2.94 9.44 13.19
N PRO A 200 1.85 9.86 13.84
CA PRO A 200 1.89 10.37 15.20
C PRO A 200 2.54 9.35 16.14
N LYS A 201 3.46 9.81 17.00
CA LYS A 201 4.17 8.95 17.97
C LYS A 201 3.24 8.13 18.87
N SER A 202 2.04 8.64 19.14
CA SER A 202 1.01 7.95 19.93
C SER A 202 0.35 6.75 19.24
N LEU A 203 0.66 6.52 17.96
CA LEU A 203 0.35 5.29 17.23
C LEU A 203 1.56 4.34 17.16
N GLY A 204 2.76 4.81 17.52
CA GLY A 204 4.04 4.14 17.25
C GLY A 204 4.22 2.76 17.89
N ASP A 205 3.35 2.39 18.82
CA ASP A 205 3.34 1.07 19.45
C ASP A 205 2.67 -0.01 18.57
N ASP A 206 1.95 0.38 17.51
CA ASP A 206 1.27 -0.54 16.59
C ASP A 206 1.61 -0.22 15.12
N VAL A 207 2.36 -1.14 14.50
CA VAL A 207 2.85 -1.03 13.12
C VAL A 207 1.70 -0.96 12.12
N TYR A 208 0.63 -1.73 12.31
CA TYR A 208 -0.49 -1.77 11.38
C TYR A 208 -1.34 -0.51 11.48
N CYS A 209 -1.54 0.02 12.69
CA CYS A 209 -2.20 1.30 12.92
C CYS A 209 -1.40 2.47 12.30
N CYS A 210 -0.07 2.46 12.43
CA CYS A 210 0.80 3.44 11.78
C CYS A 210 0.68 3.39 10.25
N ALA A 211 0.79 2.19 9.66
CA ALA A 211 0.68 2.00 8.22
C ALA A 211 -0.72 2.43 7.69
N TYR A 212 -1.80 2.06 8.38
CA TYR A 212 -3.15 2.46 8.02
C TYR A 212 -3.33 3.98 8.03
N TRP A 213 -2.83 4.65 9.07
CA TRP A 213 -2.85 6.10 9.17
C TRP A 213 -2.06 6.76 8.03
N SER A 214 -0.87 6.26 7.71
CA SER A 214 -0.04 6.79 6.61
C SER A 214 -0.74 6.67 5.26
N VAL A 215 -1.41 5.54 4.98
CA VAL A 215 -2.17 5.36 3.74
C VAL A 215 -3.31 6.36 3.66
N LEU A 216 -4.11 6.52 4.72
CA LEU A 216 -5.18 7.52 4.75
C LEU A 216 -4.65 8.93 4.55
N GLN A 217 -3.49 9.25 5.15
CA GLN A 217 -2.86 10.55 4.98
C GLN A 217 -2.42 10.79 3.54
N ASP A 218 -1.81 9.81 2.87
CA ASP A 218 -1.37 9.99 1.48
C ASP A 218 -2.56 10.07 0.52
N LEU A 219 -3.65 9.34 0.78
CA LEU A 219 -4.90 9.51 0.05
C LEU A 219 -5.49 10.92 0.28
N ALA A 220 -5.46 11.41 1.52
CA ALA A 220 -5.86 12.77 1.87
C ALA A 220 -5.01 13.82 1.15
N ALA A 221 -3.68 13.65 1.16
CA ALA A 221 -2.72 14.49 0.46
C ALA A 221 -3.08 14.58 -1.01
N ARG A 222 -3.39 13.44 -1.64
CA ARG A 222 -3.75 13.40 -3.04
C ARG A 222 -5.03 14.19 -3.36
N VAL A 223 -6.03 14.16 -2.48
CA VAL A 223 -7.27 14.95 -2.61
C VAL A 223 -6.98 16.46 -2.58
N MET A 224 -5.99 16.88 -1.81
CA MET A 224 -5.55 18.29 -1.73
C MET A 224 -4.49 18.67 -2.78
N ASP A 225 -4.33 17.85 -3.81
CA ASP A 225 -3.31 17.96 -4.85
C ASP A 225 -1.86 18.05 -4.33
N GLN A 226 -1.59 17.39 -3.21
CA GLN A 226 -0.26 17.19 -2.64
C GLN A 226 0.24 15.78 -2.95
N ASN A 227 1.56 15.60 -2.84
CA ASN A 227 2.21 14.33 -3.14
C ASN A 227 2.10 13.33 -1.99
N ALA A 228 2.02 12.05 -2.34
CA ALA A 228 2.03 10.92 -1.40
C ALA A 228 3.47 10.66 -0.91
N ALA A 229 3.78 11.08 0.32
CA ALA A 229 5.14 10.99 0.84
C ALA A 229 5.47 9.56 1.29
N TRP A 230 4.54 8.87 1.95
CA TRP A 230 4.80 7.57 2.54
C TRP A 230 4.72 6.44 1.50
N LEU A 231 3.70 6.39 0.65
CA LEU A 231 3.56 5.40 -0.42
C LEU A 231 4.70 5.45 -1.43
N SER A 232 5.38 6.59 -1.58
CA SER A 232 6.53 6.70 -2.49
C SER A 232 7.73 5.84 -2.06
N ASN A 233 7.76 5.39 -0.80
CA ASN A 233 8.86 4.64 -0.20
C ASN A 233 10.24 5.31 -0.40
N GLY A 234 10.27 6.66 -0.38
CA GLY A 234 11.49 7.45 -0.63
C GLY A 234 11.91 7.53 -2.10
N GLY A 235 11.09 7.00 -3.01
CA GLY A 235 11.26 7.07 -4.45
C GLY A 235 10.51 8.25 -5.09
N ASN A 236 10.21 8.12 -6.38
CA ASN A 236 9.51 9.15 -7.14
C ASN A 236 8.02 9.19 -6.77
N MET A 237 7.58 10.29 -6.12
CA MET A 237 6.20 10.51 -5.70
C MET A 237 5.18 10.50 -6.84
N GLU A 238 5.58 10.90 -8.06
CA GLU A 238 4.68 10.90 -9.21
C GLU A 238 4.30 9.47 -9.67
N ARG A 239 5.15 8.47 -9.40
CA ARG A 239 4.85 7.07 -9.75
C ARG A 239 3.74 6.46 -8.91
N VAL A 240 3.48 7.02 -7.73
CA VAL A 240 2.45 6.57 -6.81
C VAL A 240 1.32 7.60 -6.65
N ARG A 241 1.26 8.59 -7.55
CA ARG A 241 0.24 9.64 -7.55
C ARG A 241 -1.08 9.09 -8.09
N LEU A 242 -1.80 8.36 -7.24
CA LEU A 242 -3.07 7.73 -7.59
C LEU A 242 -4.03 8.74 -8.24
N PRO A 243 -4.84 8.31 -9.23
CA PRO A 243 -5.89 9.17 -9.81
C PRO A 243 -6.82 9.72 -8.73
N LEU A 244 -7.28 10.97 -8.88
CA LEU A 244 -8.12 11.65 -7.88
C LEU A 244 -9.41 10.86 -7.59
N ALA A 245 -10.12 10.41 -8.64
CA ALA A 245 -11.35 9.63 -8.50
C ALA A 245 -11.12 8.31 -7.74
N LEU A 246 -9.99 7.65 -8.00
CA LEU A 246 -9.60 6.43 -7.29
C LEU A 246 -9.31 6.75 -5.81
N SER A 247 -8.56 7.81 -5.55
CA SER A 247 -8.20 8.23 -4.19
C SER A 247 -9.42 8.56 -3.34
N LEU A 248 -10.38 9.31 -3.90
CA LEU A 248 -11.65 9.62 -3.25
C LEU A 248 -12.49 8.38 -2.95
N SER A 249 -12.60 7.45 -3.91
CA SER A 249 -13.37 6.21 -3.72
C SER A 249 -12.73 5.28 -2.68
N LEU A 250 -11.40 5.17 -2.66
CA LEU A 250 -10.66 4.44 -1.63
C LEU A 250 -10.87 5.09 -0.26
N LEU A 251 -10.69 6.40 -0.15
CA LEU A 251 -10.87 7.12 1.11
C LEU A 251 -12.28 6.93 1.67
N LEU A 252 -13.31 7.11 0.84
CA LEU A 252 -14.71 6.90 1.24
C LEU A 252 -14.95 5.47 1.74
N THR A 253 -14.45 4.47 1.00
CA THR A 253 -14.63 3.05 1.35
C THR A 253 -13.95 2.73 2.69
N LEU A 254 -12.68 3.13 2.86
CA LEU A 254 -11.88 2.80 4.03
C LEU A 254 -12.40 3.48 5.30
N LEU A 255 -12.85 4.73 5.20
CA LEU A 255 -13.43 5.45 6.34
C LEU A 255 -14.77 4.87 6.77
N THR A 256 -15.60 4.47 5.80
CA THR A 256 -16.90 3.84 6.08
C THR A 256 -16.73 2.47 6.75
N GLN A 257 -15.72 1.69 6.33
CA GLN A 257 -15.49 0.34 6.86
C GLN A 257 -14.85 0.32 8.25
N ASN A 258 -14.18 1.39 8.67
CA ASN A 258 -13.41 1.45 9.91
C ASN A 258 -13.77 2.69 10.76
N GLU A 259 -15.06 3.03 10.86
CA GLU A 259 -15.52 4.23 11.57
C GLU A 259 -15.00 4.29 13.02
N SER A 260 -14.87 3.13 13.68
CA SER A 260 -14.46 3.05 15.08
C SER A 260 -13.05 3.59 15.29
N VAL A 261 -12.17 3.50 14.29
CA VAL A 261 -10.82 4.07 14.33
C VAL A 261 -10.91 5.59 14.47
N VAL A 262 -11.70 6.23 13.62
CA VAL A 262 -11.91 7.68 13.61
C VAL A 262 -12.55 8.14 14.93
N LEU A 263 -13.58 7.44 15.39
CA LEU A 263 -14.34 7.80 16.59
C LEU A 263 -13.56 7.60 17.88
N ASN A 264 -12.62 6.66 17.91
CA ASN A 264 -11.88 6.31 19.12
C ASN A 264 -10.47 6.90 19.17
N ARG A 265 -9.91 7.39 18.05
CA ARG A 265 -8.55 7.94 17.98
C ARG A 265 -8.53 9.33 17.37
N VAL A 266 -8.09 10.29 18.18
CA VAL A 266 -7.93 11.70 17.81
C VAL A 266 -6.96 11.91 16.65
N GLU A 267 -5.97 11.03 16.47
CA GLU A 267 -5.02 11.10 15.36
C GLU A 267 -5.69 10.94 13.99
N PHE A 268 -6.72 10.08 13.92
CA PHE A 268 -7.49 9.83 12.71
C PHE A 268 -8.59 10.88 12.53
N ALA A 269 -9.29 11.24 13.62
CA ALA A 269 -10.27 12.33 13.59
C ALA A 269 -9.64 13.65 13.14
N SER A 270 -8.44 13.98 13.62
CA SER A 270 -7.73 15.21 13.24
C SER A 270 -7.34 15.22 11.76
N LEU A 271 -6.97 14.07 11.20
CA LEU A 271 -6.67 13.95 9.76
C LEU A 271 -7.92 14.25 8.91
N LEU A 272 -9.09 13.73 9.32
CA LEU A 272 -10.35 14.02 8.63
C LEU A 272 -10.80 15.46 8.82
N GLN A 273 -10.64 16.01 10.01
CA GLN A 273 -10.98 17.40 10.27
C GLN A 273 -10.16 18.33 9.37
N TYR A 274 -8.86 18.09 9.24
CA TYR A 274 -7.98 18.85 8.34
C TYR A 274 -8.44 18.80 6.88
N LEU A 275 -8.87 17.63 6.40
CA LEU A 275 -9.45 17.48 5.06
C LEU A 275 -10.70 18.34 4.86
N VAL A 276 -11.64 18.31 5.82
CA VAL A 276 -12.90 19.06 5.75
C VAL A 276 -12.67 20.56 5.88
N GLU A 277 -11.76 21.00 6.75
CA GLU A 277 -11.46 22.43 6.96
C GLU A 277 -10.81 23.08 5.73
N ILE A 278 -9.96 22.34 5.02
CA ILE A 278 -9.39 22.83 3.76
C ILE A 278 -10.46 22.93 2.67
N GLU A 279 -11.39 21.97 2.59
CA GLU A 279 -12.53 22.08 1.67
C GLU A 279 -13.44 23.26 2.03
N ALA A 280 -13.74 23.47 3.31
CA ALA A 280 -14.59 24.58 3.78
C ALA A 280 -13.94 25.96 3.60
N GLY A 281 -12.60 26.03 3.61
CA GLY A 281 -11.83 27.22 3.24
C GLY A 281 -11.64 27.38 1.73
N CYS A 282 -11.94 26.35 0.94
CA CYS A 282 -11.97 26.39 -0.51
C CYS A 282 -13.37 26.87 -0.91
N ASP A 283 -13.50 28.08 -1.44
CA ASP A 283 -14.79 28.59 -1.88
C ASP A 283 -15.29 27.77 -3.07
N VAL A 284 -16.01 26.68 -2.78
CA VAL A 284 -16.57 25.75 -3.78
C VAL A 284 -17.49 26.51 -4.73
N ALA A 285 -18.10 27.62 -4.28
CA ALA A 285 -18.87 28.51 -5.14
C ALA A 285 -17.99 29.24 -6.18
N ALA A 286 -16.77 29.63 -5.84
CA ALA A 286 -15.82 30.23 -6.79
C ALA A 286 -15.30 29.21 -7.81
N ALA A 287 -15.03 27.97 -7.38
CA ALA A 287 -14.60 26.89 -8.28
C ALA A 287 -15.71 26.44 -9.25
N CYS A 288 -16.96 26.37 -8.79
CA CYS A 288 -18.12 26.08 -9.65
C CYS A 288 -18.49 27.26 -10.58
N ALA A 289 -18.25 28.50 -10.17
CA ALA A 289 -18.47 29.68 -11.03
C ALA A 289 -17.50 29.74 -12.22
N GLY A 290 -16.24 29.31 -12.05
CA GLY A 290 -15.28 29.22 -13.16
C GLY A 290 -15.66 28.22 -14.24
N VAL A 291 -16.23 27.07 -13.86
CA VAL A 291 -16.68 26.03 -14.80
C VAL A 291 -17.99 26.43 -15.52
N ALA A 292 -18.85 27.21 -14.87
CA ALA A 292 -20.05 27.75 -15.51
C ALA A 292 -19.74 28.86 -16.54
N ALA A 293 -18.72 29.68 -16.28
CA ALA A 293 -18.30 30.75 -17.18
C ALA A 293 -17.67 30.26 -18.49
N GLU A 294 -17.03 29.07 -18.49
CA GLU A 294 -16.50 28.45 -19.71
C GLU A 294 -17.58 27.74 -20.55
N GLY A 295 -18.78 27.51 -20.00
CA GLY A 295 -19.89 26.84 -20.67
C GLY A 295 -20.87 27.73 -21.46
N GLU A 296 -20.82 29.06 -21.29
CA GLU A 296 -21.79 29.99 -21.91
C GLU A 296 -21.27 30.74 -23.16
N ASN A 297 -19.99 30.63 -23.52
CA ASN A 297 -19.44 31.32 -24.71
C ASN A 297 -19.34 30.43 -25.96
N GLY A 298 -20.38 29.63 -26.21
CA GLY A 298 -20.45 28.74 -27.36
C GLY A 298 -21.70 28.94 -28.22
N ARG A 299 -21.90 30.12 -28.85
CA ARG A 299 -22.77 30.26 -30.05
C ARG A 299 -22.61 31.58 -30.82
N PHE A 300 -22.06 31.43 -32.04
CA PHE A 300 -22.32 32.16 -33.30
C PHE A 300 -22.01 33.66 -33.45
N GLY A 301 -21.15 33.98 -34.43
CA GLY A 301 -21.20 35.24 -35.20
C GLY A 301 -19.86 35.68 -35.80
N ASP A 302 -19.64 35.43 -37.10
CA ASP A 302 -18.54 35.97 -37.92
C ASP A 302 -18.55 37.51 -38.03
N LEU A 303 -17.36 38.14 -38.11
CA LEU A 303 -16.89 39.05 -39.18
C LEU A 303 -15.83 40.09 -38.72
N ASP A 304 -14.82 40.25 -39.59
CA ASP A 304 -13.73 41.24 -39.65
C ASP A 304 -13.99 42.68 -39.13
N ARG A 305 -12.97 43.25 -38.45
CA ARG A 305 -12.21 44.45 -38.87
C ARG A 305 -11.23 44.97 -37.79
N GLY A 306 -9.99 45.20 -38.22
CA GLY A 306 -9.27 46.49 -38.09
C GLY A 306 -8.96 47.08 -36.71
N ALA A 307 -7.69 46.93 -36.33
CA ALA A 307 -6.75 47.96 -35.85
C ALA A 307 -7.07 48.89 -34.66
N GLU A 308 -5.96 49.14 -33.94
CA GLU A 308 -5.64 50.23 -33.00
C GLU A 308 -5.77 49.96 -31.51
N ALA A 309 -4.69 50.34 -30.84
CA ALA A 309 -4.35 50.12 -29.45
C ALA A 309 -5.09 51.08 -28.54
N ASP A 310 -5.37 50.63 -27.31
CA ASP A 310 -5.41 51.54 -26.17
C ASP A 310 -4.87 50.83 -24.93
N GLU A 311 -3.91 51.49 -24.29
CA GLU A 311 -3.26 51.07 -23.07
C GLU A 311 -4.18 51.34 -21.87
N GLY A 312 -4.12 50.46 -20.86
CA GLY A 312 -4.35 50.88 -19.48
C GLY A 312 -5.56 50.25 -18.80
N ARG A 313 -5.29 49.13 -18.12
CA ARG A 313 -5.69 48.77 -16.74
C ARG A 313 -5.78 47.25 -16.64
N ASP A 314 -4.86 46.67 -15.88
CA ASP A 314 -5.09 45.57 -14.92
C ASP A 314 -3.75 45.01 -14.47
N ALA A 315 -3.17 45.68 -13.47
CA ALA A 315 -1.95 45.25 -12.80
C ALA A 315 -2.22 45.15 -11.30
N GLU A 316 -3.05 44.19 -10.87
CA GLU A 316 -3.15 43.87 -9.45
C GLU A 316 -3.68 42.47 -9.11
N VAL A 317 -3.32 41.41 -9.84
CA VAL A 317 -3.56 40.02 -9.37
C VAL A 317 -2.43 39.06 -9.78
N PHE A 318 -1.16 39.41 -9.56
CA PHE A 318 -0.06 38.44 -9.66
C PHE A 318 1.11 38.84 -8.75
N ARG A 319 0.98 38.64 -7.44
CA ARG A 319 2.13 38.69 -6.50
C ARG A 319 2.19 37.59 -5.43
N GLY A 320 1.24 36.65 -5.42
CA GLY A 320 1.22 35.59 -4.39
C GLY A 320 2.05 34.33 -4.68
N ALA A 321 2.36 34.04 -5.96
CA ALA A 321 2.97 32.76 -6.35
C ALA A 321 4.51 32.80 -6.46
N ALA A 322 5.10 33.94 -6.82
CA ALA A 322 6.56 34.05 -7.00
C ALA A 322 7.36 34.07 -5.68
N GLY A 323 6.72 34.35 -4.53
CA GLY A 323 7.40 34.47 -3.24
C GLY A 323 7.69 33.15 -2.51
N ARG A 324 7.07 32.02 -2.93
CA ARG A 324 7.21 30.72 -2.24
C ARG A 324 8.32 29.84 -2.82
N GLY A 325 8.58 29.91 -4.13
CA GLY A 325 9.72 29.23 -4.76
C GLY A 325 11.08 29.76 -4.27
N LEU A 326 11.20 31.08 -4.11
CA LEU A 326 12.44 31.73 -3.66
C LEU A 326 12.79 31.48 -2.18
N ARG A 327 11.84 31.04 -1.34
CA ARG A 327 12.12 30.64 0.05
C ARG A 327 12.65 29.21 0.16
N ALA A 328 12.22 28.30 -0.72
CA ALA A 328 12.74 26.94 -0.78
C ALA A 328 14.19 26.94 -1.31
N GLU A 329 14.45 27.69 -2.39
CA GLU A 329 15.78 27.77 -3.00
C GLU A 329 16.83 28.45 -2.09
N ARG A 330 16.40 29.36 -1.20
CA ARG A 330 17.28 30.03 -0.22
C ARG A 330 17.53 29.21 1.05
N ALA A 331 16.68 28.23 1.34
CA ALA A 331 16.88 27.25 2.42
C ALA A 331 17.85 26.14 1.97
N GLU A 332 17.76 25.71 0.72
CA GLU A 332 18.66 24.73 0.11
C GLU A 332 20.11 25.25 0.03
N ARG A 333 20.31 26.49 -0.44
CA ARG A 333 21.66 27.13 -0.46
C ARG A 333 22.25 27.44 0.92
N ARG A 334 21.43 27.51 1.98
CA ARG A 334 21.92 27.68 3.37
C ARG A 334 22.32 26.35 4.02
N ALA A 335 21.72 25.24 3.60
CA ALA A 335 22.12 23.91 4.03
C ALA A 335 23.44 23.47 3.36
N GLU A 336 23.66 23.84 2.09
CA GLU A 336 24.93 23.56 1.39
C GLU A 336 26.09 24.40 1.95
N ALA A 337 25.88 25.68 2.25
CA ALA A 337 26.94 26.55 2.81
C ALA A 337 27.29 26.25 4.28
N SER A 338 26.43 25.54 5.04
CA SER A 338 26.71 25.12 6.42
C SER A 338 27.32 23.72 6.53
N GLY A 339 27.35 22.96 5.42
CA GLY A 339 28.03 21.67 5.34
C GLY A 339 29.51 21.73 4.94
N GLU A 340 29.98 22.88 4.42
CA GLU A 340 31.39 23.06 4.02
C GLU A 340 32.28 23.68 5.12
N GLU A 341 31.71 24.32 6.16
CA GLU A 341 32.50 24.90 7.27
C GLU A 341 32.84 23.89 8.41
N GLU A 342 32.21 22.71 8.47
CA GLU A 342 32.54 21.66 9.46
C GLU A 342 33.56 20.62 8.96
N ALA A 343 34.12 20.79 7.76
CA ALA A 343 35.12 19.89 7.19
C ALA A 343 36.57 20.42 7.25
N GLU A 344 36.83 21.59 7.85
CA GLU A 344 38.16 22.20 7.94
C GLU A 344 38.72 22.37 9.37
N GLU A 345 38.06 21.85 10.40
CA GLU A 345 38.66 21.64 11.73
C GLU A 345 38.36 20.23 12.24
N LEU A 346 39.14 19.24 11.77
CA LEU A 346 39.49 18.01 12.49
C LEU A 346 40.78 17.40 11.93
#